data_AF-E9G3C5-F1
#
_entry.id   AF-E9G3C5-F1
#
_cell.length_a   1.000
_cell.length_b   1.000
_cell.length_c   1.000
_cell.angle_alpha   90.00
_cell.angle_beta   90.00
_cell.angle_gamma   90.00
#
_symmetry.space_group_name_H-M   'P 1'
#
loop_
_entity.id
_entity.type
_entity.pdbx_description
1 polymer ?
#
loop_
_entity_poly.entity_id
_entity_poly.type
_entity_poly.pdbx_seq_one_letter_code
_entity_poly.pdbx_strand_id
1 'polypeptide(L)'
;MQIASTPVIILAVLLIALIRLCNAETGRAHLAGNSPVKGVLNFTECSGELRIVGEITGLTPGQHGFHVHEFGDIFSNRCDSTGKHFNPTKALHGAPRDAPDLRHAGDYGNILADASGVAKVDMVDTMTALSGPNSIIGRAMVVHANEDDLGRQNNEGSRTTGNSGPRIACGIIFIAP
;
A
#
# COMPACT_ATOMS: atom_id res chain seq x y z
N MET A 1 -63.37 -25.49 -26.86
CA MET A 1 -63.27 -24.20 -26.16
C MET A 1 -61.94 -24.22 -25.42
N GLN A 2 -60.91 -23.66 -26.06
CA GLN A 2 -59.52 -23.65 -25.59
C GLN A 2 -59.35 -22.49 -24.62
N ILE A 3 -58.98 -22.80 -23.37
CA ILE A 3 -58.43 -21.81 -22.45
C ILE A 3 -57.03 -22.29 -22.09
N ALA A 4 -56.05 -21.66 -22.73
CA ALA A 4 -54.65 -21.78 -22.40
C ALA A 4 -54.40 -20.99 -21.11
N SER A 5 -53.99 -21.68 -20.04
CA SER A 5 -53.38 -21.04 -18.88
C SER A 5 -51.88 -21.32 -18.95
N THR A 6 -51.12 -20.29 -19.33
CA THR A 6 -49.66 -20.25 -19.38
C THR A 6 -49.06 -20.62 -18.02
N PRO A 7 -48.06 -21.53 -17.95
CA PRO A 7 -47.30 -21.71 -16.74
C PRO A 7 -46.27 -20.57 -16.62
N VAL A 8 -46.51 -19.64 -15.70
CA VAL A 8 -45.46 -18.77 -15.16
C VAL A 8 -44.60 -19.64 -14.23
N ILE A 9 -43.72 -20.45 -14.80
CA ILE A 9 -42.68 -21.12 -14.04
C ILE A 9 -41.53 -20.14 -13.94
N ILE A 10 -41.49 -19.51 -12.77
CA ILE A 10 -40.41 -18.76 -12.14
C ILE A 10 -39.07 -19.20 -12.71
N LEU A 11 -38.52 -18.37 -13.60
CA LEU A 11 -37.10 -18.38 -13.93
C LEU A 11 -36.39 -17.88 -12.67
N ALA A 12 -36.16 -18.77 -11.71
CA ALA A 12 -35.13 -18.58 -10.72
C ALA A 12 -33.81 -18.64 -11.49
N VAL A 13 -33.49 -17.53 -12.17
CA VAL A 13 -32.11 -17.23 -12.53
C VAL A 13 -31.41 -17.23 -11.19
N LEU A 14 -30.73 -18.33 -10.94
CA LEU A 14 -29.78 -18.47 -9.87
C LEU A 14 -28.76 -17.36 -10.15
N LEU A 15 -29.01 -16.20 -9.57
CA LEU A 15 -28.04 -15.13 -9.41
C LEU A 15 -27.02 -15.67 -8.41
N ILE A 16 -26.28 -16.70 -8.82
CA ILE A 16 -24.94 -16.92 -8.29
C ILE A 16 -24.22 -15.68 -8.79
N ALA A 17 -24.30 -14.61 -8.01
CA ALA A 17 -23.28 -13.59 -8.04
C ALA A 17 -21.97 -14.37 -8.05
N LEU A 18 -21.20 -14.21 -9.12
CA LEU A 18 -19.81 -14.61 -9.21
C LEU A 18 -19.07 -13.77 -8.15
N ILE A 19 -19.33 -14.04 -6.88
CA ILE A 19 -18.43 -13.71 -5.80
C ILE A 19 -17.26 -14.61 -6.12
N ARG A 20 -16.29 -14.09 -6.88
CA ARG A 20 -14.95 -14.63 -6.85
C ARG A 20 -14.54 -14.51 -5.39
N LEU A 21 -14.73 -15.59 -4.63
CA LEU A 21 -14.03 -15.80 -3.38
C LEU A 21 -12.56 -15.81 -3.77
N CYS A 22 -11.92 -14.65 -3.72
CA CYS A 22 -10.48 -14.63 -3.71
C CYS A 22 -10.06 -15.25 -2.38
N ASN A 23 -9.20 -16.26 -2.45
CA ASN A 23 -8.45 -16.68 -1.28
C ASN A 23 -7.49 -15.54 -0.99
N ALA A 24 -7.93 -14.61 -0.14
CA ALA A 24 -7.17 -13.41 0.14
C ALA A 24 -5.89 -13.80 0.89
N GLU A 25 -4.73 -13.53 0.29
CA GLU A 25 -3.48 -13.54 1.05
C GLU A 25 -3.50 -12.31 1.95
N THR A 26 -3.09 -12.46 3.21
CA THR A 26 -3.02 -11.32 4.12
C THR A 26 -1.65 -11.13 4.71
N GLY A 27 -1.31 -9.87 4.92
CA GLY A 27 -0.05 -9.44 5.51
C GLY A 27 -0.29 -8.37 6.56
N ARG A 28 0.72 -8.11 7.39
CA ARG A 28 0.70 -7.06 8.39
C ARG A 28 2.07 -6.41 8.53
N ALA A 29 2.08 -5.12 8.86
CA ALA A 29 3.26 -4.41 9.32
C ALA A 29 2.95 -3.63 10.61
N HIS A 30 3.87 -3.71 11.58
CA HIS A 30 3.84 -2.89 12.79
C HIS A 30 4.90 -1.80 12.64
N LEU A 31 4.47 -0.55 12.55
CA LEU A 31 5.38 0.58 12.35
C LEU A 31 5.81 1.16 13.69
N ALA A 32 7.12 1.37 13.84
CA ALA A 32 7.71 2.09 14.95
C ALA A 32 9.04 2.73 14.52
N GLY A 33 9.58 3.63 15.34
CA GLY A 33 10.86 4.30 15.09
C GLY A 33 11.38 5.01 16.35
N ASN A 34 12.21 6.03 16.14
CA ASN A 34 12.71 6.90 17.24
C ASN A 34 11.78 8.06 17.56
N SER A 35 10.73 8.19 16.76
CA SER A 35 9.68 9.17 16.93
C SER A 35 8.53 8.54 17.74
N PRO A 36 7.58 9.34 18.24
CA PRO A 36 6.33 8.80 18.78
C PRO A 36 5.44 8.12 17.73
N VAL A 37 5.82 8.17 16.45
CA VAL A 37 5.02 7.63 15.34
C VAL A 37 4.98 6.11 15.42
N LYS A 38 3.77 5.59 15.41
CA LYS A 38 3.49 4.15 15.42
C LYS A 38 2.19 3.85 14.68
N GLY A 39 2.10 2.65 14.14
CA GLY A 39 0.88 2.24 13.45
C GLY A 39 0.85 0.75 13.17
N VAL A 40 -0.33 0.28 12.76
CA VAL A 40 -0.52 -1.09 12.26
C VAL A 40 -1.21 -1.00 10.92
N LEU A 41 -0.64 -1.67 9.94
CA LEU A 41 -1.18 -1.79 8.59
C LEU A 41 -1.47 -3.24 8.31
N ASN A 42 -2.65 -3.51 7.75
CA ASN A 42 -3.03 -4.80 7.21
C ASN A 42 -3.06 -4.72 5.69
N PHE A 43 -2.55 -5.76 5.07
CA PHE A 43 -2.48 -5.92 3.63
C PHE A 43 -3.40 -7.08 3.26
N THR A 44 -4.17 -6.92 2.20
CA THR A 44 -5.08 -7.95 1.70
C THR A 44 -4.96 -7.98 0.19
N GLU A 45 -4.41 -9.06 -0.35
CA GLU A 45 -4.32 -9.25 -1.80
C GLU A 45 -5.52 -10.05 -2.29
N CYS A 46 -6.20 -9.54 -3.30
CA CYS A 46 -7.36 -10.18 -3.90
C CYS A 46 -7.40 -9.84 -5.38
N SER A 47 -7.43 -10.86 -6.24
CA SER A 47 -7.58 -10.69 -7.70
C SER A 47 -6.51 -9.77 -8.34
N GLY A 48 -5.28 -9.77 -7.81
CA GLY A 48 -4.17 -8.94 -8.31
C GLY A 48 -4.17 -7.49 -7.82
N GLU A 49 -5.08 -7.14 -6.91
CA GLU A 49 -5.07 -5.85 -6.21
C GLU A 49 -4.65 -6.06 -4.75
N LEU A 50 -3.72 -5.22 -4.29
CA LEU A 50 -3.29 -5.19 -2.90
C LEU A 50 -3.96 -4.02 -2.18
N ARG A 51 -4.87 -4.33 -1.26
CA ARG A 51 -5.47 -3.32 -0.38
C ARG A 51 -4.65 -3.16 0.89
N ILE A 52 -4.38 -1.91 1.28
CA ILE A 52 -3.70 -1.55 2.52
C ILE A 52 -4.67 -0.77 3.40
N VAL A 53 -4.92 -1.26 4.62
CA VAL A 53 -5.80 -0.62 5.60
C VAL A 53 -5.13 -0.54 6.95
N GLY A 54 -5.22 0.61 7.62
CA GLY A 54 -4.71 0.75 8.97
C GLY A 54 -4.78 2.15 9.53
N GLU A 55 -4.08 2.34 10.65
CA GLU A 55 -4.00 3.62 11.33
C GLU A 55 -2.57 3.86 11.80
N ILE A 56 -2.10 5.10 11.62
CA ILE A 56 -0.80 5.58 12.07
C ILE A 56 -1.04 6.81 12.93
N THR A 57 -0.40 6.88 14.08
CA THR A 57 -0.59 7.90 15.12
C THR A 57 0.73 8.56 15.47
N GLY A 58 0.68 9.76 16.07
CA GLY A 58 1.87 10.50 16.51
C GLY A 58 2.57 11.27 15.38
N LEU A 59 1.90 11.43 14.24
CA LEU A 59 2.37 12.22 13.10
C LEU A 59 2.19 13.72 13.38
N THR A 60 2.93 14.55 12.65
CA THR A 60 2.56 15.96 12.51
C THR A 60 1.34 16.06 11.59
N PRO A 61 0.43 17.05 11.77
CA PRO A 61 -0.66 17.24 10.82
C PRO A 61 -0.14 17.53 9.40
N GLY A 62 -0.74 16.92 8.38
CA GLY A 62 -0.34 17.10 6.98
C GLY A 62 0.00 15.80 6.24
N GLN A 63 0.61 15.96 5.08
CA GLN A 63 0.98 14.84 4.21
C GLN A 63 2.32 14.23 4.59
N HIS A 64 2.40 12.91 4.49
CA HIS A 64 3.60 12.13 4.77
C HIS A 64 3.82 11.11 3.67
N GLY A 65 5.02 11.09 3.08
CA GLY A 65 5.43 10.10 2.11
C GLY A 65 5.38 8.68 2.68
N PHE A 66 4.92 7.73 1.88
CA PHE A 66 4.54 6.40 2.32
C PHE A 66 4.99 5.36 1.29
N HIS A 67 5.97 4.54 1.66
CA HIS A 67 6.69 3.71 0.70
C HIS A 67 7.02 2.32 1.22
N VAL A 68 7.00 1.33 0.32
CA VAL A 68 7.70 0.06 0.54
C VAL A 68 9.17 0.28 0.21
N HIS A 69 10.05 0.01 1.17
CA HIS A 69 11.49 -0.02 0.99
C HIS A 69 12.00 -1.43 0.68
N GLU A 70 13.14 -1.51 0.00
CA GLU A 70 13.68 -2.75 -0.56
C GLU A 70 13.96 -3.83 0.49
N PHE A 71 14.49 -3.46 1.65
CA PHE A 71 14.92 -4.41 2.68
C PHE A 71 14.06 -4.31 3.94
N GLY A 72 13.79 -5.46 4.57
CA GLY A 72 13.22 -5.56 5.92
C GLY A 72 14.25 -5.42 7.04
N ASP A 73 15.43 -4.84 6.78
CA ASP A 73 16.41 -4.62 7.83
C ASP A 73 16.07 -3.36 8.63
N ILE A 74 15.39 -3.59 9.76
CA ILE A 74 15.06 -2.56 10.76
C ILE A 74 15.92 -2.67 12.02
N PHE A 75 16.96 -3.50 12.01
CA PHE A 75 17.77 -3.82 13.20
C PHE A 75 19.18 -3.24 13.11
N SER A 76 19.80 -3.24 11.92
CA SER A 76 21.20 -2.79 11.76
C SER A 76 21.35 -1.28 12.02
N ASN A 77 20.47 -0.48 11.41
CA ASN A 77 20.41 0.96 11.62
C ASN A 77 18.97 1.47 11.53
N ARG A 78 18.05 0.76 12.20
CA ARG A 78 16.61 1.11 12.24
C ARG A 78 16.07 1.31 10.82
N CYS A 79 15.23 2.31 10.61
CA CYS A 79 14.62 2.56 9.31
C CYS A 79 15.63 2.93 8.22
N ASP A 80 16.84 3.40 8.54
CA ASP A 80 17.83 3.78 7.53
C ASP A 80 18.40 2.56 6.78
N SER A 81 18.40 1.39 7.43
CA SER A 81 18.84 0.13 6.83
C SER A 81 17.86 -0.50 5.85
N THR A 82 16.65 0.04 5.69
CA THR A 82 15.65 -0.52 4.77
C THR A 82 15.99 -0.30 3.29
N GLY A 83 17.06 0.43 2.97
CA GLY A 83 17.50 0.67 1.60
C GLY A 83 16.67 1.73 0.87
N LYS A 84 16.60 1.64 -0.46
CA LYS A 84 15.80 2.55 -1.32
C LYS A 84 14.35 2.08 -1.40
N HIS A 85 13.50 2.81 -2.11
CA HIS A 85 12.16 2.33 -2.45
C HIS A 85 12.26 1.04 -3.26
N PHE A 86 11.30 0.12 -3.06
CA PHE A 86 11.26 -1.13 -3.80
C PHE A 86 10.99 -0.86 -5.28
N ASN A 87 11.98 -1.15 -6.15
CA ASN A 87 11.96 -0.79 -7.55
C ASN A 87 12.48 -1.92 -8.47
N PRO A 88 11.68 -2.98 -8.69
CA PRO A 88 12.10 -4.10 -9.53
C PRO A 88 12.22 -3.72 -11.02
N THR A 89 11.51 -2.68 -11.47
CA THR A 89 11.47 -2.22 -12.88
C THR A 89 12.55 -1.19 -13.20
N LYS A 90 13.28 -0.68 -12.21
CA LYS A 90 14.25 0.42 -12.34
C LYS A 90 13.64 1.70 -12.92
N ALA A 91 12.36 1.94 -12.65
CA ALA A 91 11.67 3.18 -12.99
C ALA A 91 12.21 4.36 -12.17
N LEU A 92 11.85 5.58 -12.56
CA LEU A 92 11.98 6.74 -11.68
C LEU A 92 10.85 6.74 -10.65
N HIS A 93 11.04 7.50 -9.57
CA HIS A 93 9.99 7.73 -8.59
C HIS A 93 8.81 8.49 -9.20
N GLY A 94 7.58 8.15 -8.79
CA GLY A 94 6.37 8.77 -9.30
C GLY A 94 5.14 8.57 -8.41
N ALA A 95 3.99 9.06 -8.88
CA ALA A 95 2.73 8.95 -8.16
C ALA A 95 2.12 7.55 -8.27
N PRO A 96 1.28 7.11 -7.32
CA PRO A 96 0.62 5.80 -7.38
C PRO A 96 -0.19 5.52 -8.65
N ARG A 97 -0.70 6.57 -9.31
CA ARG A 97 -1.53 6.45 -10.51
C ARG A 97 -0.75 6.60 -11.81
N ASP A 98 0.56 6.82 -11.74
CA ASP A 98 1.40 6.86 -12.92
C ASP A 98 1.52 5.46 -13.54
N ALA A 99 1.93 5.42 -14.82
CA ALA A 99 2.15 4.18 -15.51
C ALA A 99 3.21 3.32 -14.79
N PRO A 100 3.14 1.97 -14.88
CA PRO A 100 4.06 1.06 -14.19
C PRO A 100 5.56 1.31 -14.41
N ASP A 101 5.93 1.94 -15.53
CA ASP A 101 7.30 2.30 -15.91
C ASP A 101 7.72 3.72 -15.48
N LEU A 102 6.80 4.49 -14.88
CA LEU A 102 6.99 5.87 -14.43
C LEU A 102 6.87 6.04 -12.90
N ARG A 103 6.90 4.94 -12.15
CA ARG A 103 6.94 4.91 -10.68
C ARG A 103 7.68 3.68 -10.18
N HIS A 104 8.25 3.74 -8.99
CA HIS A 104 8.68 2.52 -8.31
C HIS A 104 7.47 1.69 -7.90
N ALA A 105 7.65 0.37 -7.77
CA ALA A 105 6.59 -0.49 -7.26
C ALA A 105 6.20 -0.13 -5.81
N GLY A 106 7.17 0.30 -5.00
CA GLY A 106 6.95 0.71 -3.62
C GLY A 106 6.39 2.12 -3.41
N ASP A 107 6.08 2.89 -4.46
CA ASP A 107 5.66 4.29 -4.32
C ASP A 107 4.16 4.42 -4.00
N TYR A 108 3.74 4.41 -2.72
CA TYR A 108 2.31 4.55 -2.37
C TYR A 108 1.85 6.00 -2.19
N GLY A 109 2.73 6.97 -2.43
CA GLY A 109 2.43 8.40 -2.38
C GLY A 109 2.32 8.92 -0.95
N ASN A 110 1.25 9.67 -0.66
CA ASN A 110 1.07 10.31 0.64
C ASN A 110 -0.08 9.69 1.45
N ILE A 111 0.12 9.62 2.77
CA ILE A 111 -0.97 9.52 3.75
C ILE A 111 -1.22 10.90 4.38
N LEU A 112 -2.46 11.16 4.81
CA LEU A 112 -2.85 12.44 5.41
C LEU A 112 -3.13 12.25 6.91
N ALA A 113 -2.31 12.90 7.74
CA ALA A 113 -2.53 13.01 9.17
C ALA A 113 -3.44 14.21 9.49
N ASP A 114 -4.43 13.98 10.33
CA ASP A 114 -5.34 15.02 10.82
C ASP A 114 -4.68 15.91 11.88
N ALA A 115 -5.45 16.87 12.42
CA ALA A 115 -4.98 17.79 13.45
C ALA A 115 -4.55 17.11 14.77
N SER A 116 -4.96 15.86 14.98
CA SER A 116 -4.55 15.04 16.13
C SER A 116 -3.32 14.17 15.85
N GLY A 117 -2.76 14.26 14.64
CA GLY A 117 -1.61 13.47 14.23
C GLY A 117 -1.96 12.03 13.89
N VAL A 118 -3.21 11.77 13.47
CA VAL A 118 -3.71 10.45 13.10
C VAL A 118 -3.96 10.39 11.60
N ALA A 119 -3.37 9.40 10.94
CA ALA A 119 -3.63 9.08 9.54
C ALA A 119 -4.35 7.73 9.44
N LYS A 120 -5.56 7.75 8.86
CA LYS A 120 -6.30 6.53 8.50
C LYS A 120 -5.96 6.15 7.07
N VAL A 121 -5.42 4.96 6.89
CA VAL A 121 -4.97 4.45 5.60
C VAL A 121 -6.05 3.52 5.06
N ASP A 122 -6.49 3.78 3.83
CA ASP A 122 -7.30 2.88 3.01
C ASP A 122 -6.96 3.14 1.54
N MET A 123 -6.13 2.28 0.96
CA MET A 123 -5.63 2.44 -0.41
C MET A 123 -5.49 1.09 -1.11
N VAL A 124 -5.39 1.14 -2.44
CA VAL A 124 -5.20 -0.02 -3.30
C VAL A 124 -4.01 0.25 -4.21
N ASP A 125 -3.14 -0.74 -4.36
CA ASP A 125 -2.02 -0.75 -5.31
C ASP A 125 -2.08 -2.01 -6.19
N THR A 126 -1.55 -1.91 -7.41
CA THR A 126 -1.52 -3.01 -8.39
C THR A 126 -0.10 -3.35 -8.85
N MET A 127 0.93 -2.69 -8.29
CA MET A 127 2.33 -2.92 -8.62
C MET A 127 2.97 -3.97 -7.70
N THR A 128 2.46 -4.05 -6.48
CA THR A 128 2.97 -4.90 -5.40
C THR A 128 1.99 -6.01 -5.06
N ALA A 129 2.53 -7.11 -4.54
CA ALA A 129 1.79 -8.30 -4.16
C ALA A 129 2.34 -8.87 -2.84
N LEU A 130 1.66 -9.82 -2.23
CA LEU A 130 2.13 -10.60 -1.09
C LEU A 130 2.89 -11.86 -1.52
N SER A 131 2.76 -12.27 -2.79
CA SER A 131 3.50 -13.39 -3.37
C SER A 131 4.11 -13.05 -4.74
N GLY A 132 4.91 -13.97 -5.28
CA GLY A 132 5.55 -13.82 -6.59
C GLY A 132 6.70 -12.80 -6.66
N PRO A 133 7.13 -12.41 -7.88
CA PRO A 133 8.32 -11.58 -8.09
C PRO A 133 8.26 -10.18 -7.48
N ASN A 134 7.05 -9.62 -7.40
CA ASN A 134 6.80 -8.30 -6.79
C ASN A 134 6.36 -8.40 -5.33
N SER A 135 6.61 -9.53 -4.67
CA SER A 135 6.25 -9.71 -3.27
C SER A 135 6.93 -8.65 -2.39
N ILE A 136 6.14 -8.06 -1.50
CA ILE A 136 6.59 -7.14 -0.45
C ILE A 136 6.76 -7.83 0.91
N ILE A 137 6.49 -9.13 1.01
CA ILE A 137 6.76 -9.90 2.23
C ILE A 137 8.27 -9.90 2.51
N GLY A 138 8.63 -9.63 3.76
CA GLY A 138 10.02 -9.50 4.21
C GLY A 138 10.66 -8.15 3.88
N ARG A 139 9.94 -7.24 3.20
CA ARG A 139 10.34 -5.85 2.99
C ARG A 139 9.83 -4.96 4.11
N ALA A 140 10.18 -3.68 4.10
CA ALA A 140 9.71 -2.73 5.11
C ALA A 140 8.72 -1.72 4.53
N MET A 141 7.63 -1.49 5.24
CA MET A 141 6.85 -0.27 5.07
C MET A 141 7.54 0.87 5.81
N VAL A 142 7.62 2.06 5.20
CA VAL A 142 8.22 3.27 5.76
C VAL A 142 7.28 4.45 5.64
N VAL A 143 7.17 5.23 6.71
CA VAL A 143 6.54 6.55 6.74
C VAL A 143 7.63 7.60 6.83
N HIS A 144 7.53 8.65 6.03
CA HIS A 144 8.47 9.75 5.96
C HIS A 144 8.00 11.01 6.69
N ALA A 145 8.94 11.89 7.04
CA ALA A 145 8.68 13.13 7.78
C ALA A 145 7.86 14.15 6.99
N ASN A 146 8.07 14.24 5.67
CA ASN A 146 7.50 15.27 4.82
C ASN A 146 6.60 14.65 3.76
N GLU A 147 5.87 15.54 3.08
CA GLU A 147 5.14 15.23 1.85
C GLU A 147 6.08 14.69 0.77
N ASP A 148 5.62 13.62 0.12
CA ASP A 148 6.14 13.13 -1.13
C ASP A 148 5.65 14.03 -2.28
N ASP A 149 6.58 14.62 -3.03
CA ASP A 149 6.31 15.47 -4.19
C ASP A 149 5.94 14.70 -5.48
N LEU A 150 5.85 13.37 -5.40
CA LEU A 150 5.40 12.44 -6.43
C LEU A 150 6.23 12.50 -7.72
N GLY A 151 7.51 12.86 -7.61
CA GLY A 151 8.39 13.00 -8.77
C GLY A 151 8.09 14.25 -9.61
N ARG A 152 7.31 15.21 -9.10
CA ARG A 152 6.84 16.38 -9.86
C ARG A 152 7.79 17.57 -9.84
N GLN A 153 8.83 17.53 -9.01
CA GLN A 153 9.83 18.58 -8.98
C GLN A 153 11.02 18.26 -9.88
N ASN A 154 11.65 19.29 -10.43
CA ASN A 154 12.77 19.13 -11.35
C ASN A 154 14.12 19.04 -10.60
N ASN A 155 14.25 18.07 -9.70
CA ASN A 155 15.48 17.79 -8.97
C ASN A 155 15.69 16.28 -8.76
N GLU A 156 16.91 15.87 -8.40
CA GLU A 156 17.27 14.46 -8.23
C GLU A 156 16.50 13.78 -7.10
N GLY A 157 16.30 14.47 -5.98
CA GLY A 157 15.59 13.94 -4.82
C GLY A 157 14.12 13.61 -5.14
N SER A 158 13.49 14.41 -5.99
CA SER A 158 12.12 14.17 -6.48
C SER A 158 12.05 12.89 -7.31
N ARG A 159 12.99 12.69 -8.23
CA ARG A 159 13.04 11.50 -9.10
C ARG A 159 13.45 10.20 -8.40
N THR A 160 13.87 10.26 -7.13
CA THR A 160 14.39 9.11 -6.39
C THR A 160 13.64 8.81 -5.11
N THR A 161 13.16 9.82 -4.39
CA THR A 161 12.59 9.70 -3.03
C THR A 161 11.36 10.58 -2.81
N GLY A 162 10.93 11.33 -3.82
CA GLY A 162 9.85 12.29 -3.68
C GLY A 162 10.18 13.47 -2.77
N ASN A 163 11.45 13.69 -2.41
CA ASN A 163 11.86 14.67 -1.40
C ASN A 163 11.16 14.51 -0.02
N SER A 164 10.69 13.31 0.30
CA SER A 164 9.88 13.01 1.50
C SER A 164 10.65 13.15 2.83
N GLY A 165 11.98 13.32 2.77
CA GLY A 165 12.81 13.55 3.96
C GLY A 165 13.03 12.30 4.81
N PRO A 166 13.38 12.47 6.12
CA PRO A 166 13.76 11.38 7.01
C PRO A 166 12.67 10.31 7.21
N ARG A 167 13.10 9.10 7.53
CA ARG A 167 12.23 7.95 7.84
C ARG A 167 11.83 8.01 9.32
N ILE A 168 10.55 8.23 9.60
CA ILE A 168 10.08 8.49 10.98
C ILE A 168 9.51 7.25 11.67
N ALA A 169 9.00 6.29 10.91
CA ALA A 169 8.60 4.97 11.39
C ALA A 169 8.72 3.93 10.26
N CYS A 170 8.98 2.68 10.62
CA CYS A 170 9.04 1.58 9.68
C CYS A 170 8.67 0.26 10.34
N GLY A 171 8.34 -0.74 9.52
CA GLY A 171 8.02 -2.08 10.00
C GLY A 171 8.12 -3.11 8.89
N ILE A 172 8.63 -4.30 9.24
CA ILE A 172 8.67 -5.43 8.31
C ILE A 172 7.23 -5.84 7.98
N ILE A 173 6.97 -6.09 6.70
CA ILE A 173 5.72 -6.66 6.20
C ILE A 173 5.84 -8.18 6.26
N PHE A 174 5.00 -8.83 7.05
CA PHE A 174 5.01 -10.28 7.27
C PHE A 174 3.62 -10.86 6.98
N ILE A 175 3.56 -12.18 6.72
CA ILE A 175 2.29 -12.88 6.50
C ILE A 175 1.47 -12.85 7.78
N ALA A 176 0.19 -12.51 7.67
CA ALA A 176 -0.77 -12.56 8.76
C ALA A 176 -1.85 -13.61 8.46
N PRO A 177 -2.42 -14.24 9.50
CA PRO A 177 -3.62 -15.06 9.38
C PRO A 177 -4.90 -14.21 9.33
#